data_AF-F4PL20-F1
#
_entry.id   AF-F4PL20-F1
#
_cell.length_a   1.000
_cell.length_b   1.000
_cell.length_c   1.000
_cell.angle_alpha   90.00
_cell.angle_beta   90.00
_cell.angle_gamma   90.00
#
_symmetry.space_group_name_H-M   'P 1'
#
loop_
_entity.id
_entity.type
_entity.pdbx_description
1 polymer ?
#
loop_
_entity_poly.entity_id
_entity_poly.type
_entity_poly.pdbx_seq_one_letter_code
_entity_poly.pdbx_strand_id
1 'polypeptide(L)'
;MATIKTSFARTRQRLMTKTGQSEETVDVEYHYEKEKVFSSEERMVRLQKNAKKMIDLYKDLSKAMSELSSDACDLYEESDPLYRPASRIKEMSSDMEKNRQVYEENMTTSFQQPILAYISQYKEIRKRTEECTTRRIDMDRYKNDIGKLREKSSSHVLKQKLAPTEEKYQFCKEGYESLHMELLEDLPRLYEDRNAYFTYLLAALVKGQNQFYESMANEWHNMPQMVAGINDQAGKDHPQVITSVGTSSASINIRNDPAFKANASIKTKQTSEFQTTAGPLAKDLKSNTPNDTSNLGTVVQPNPAFQHTGKQGSGAQLATALYDFAGMDSTELSFKAGDRIIIHKKDGEWMEGELHGMRGLVPANYVQL
;
A
#
# COMPACT_ATOMS: atom_id res chain seq x y z
N MET A 1 -14.74 -25.93 -26.61
CA MET A 1 -13.70 -26.48 -27.53
C MET A 1 -13.40 -25.62 -28.75
N ALA A 2 -14.39 -24.93 -29.38
CA ALA A 2 -14.16 -24.09 -30.56
C ALA A 2 -13.18 -22.92 -30.33
N THR A 3 -13.30 -22.22 -29.19
CA THR A 3 -12.46 -21.07 -28.79
C THR A 3 -10.98 -21.42 -28.58
N ILE A 4 -10.70 -22.64 -28.09
CA ILE A 4 -9.34 -23.14 -27.86
C ILE A 4 -8.66 -23.46 -29.19
N LYS A 5 -9.40 -24.03 -30.16
CA LYS A 5 -8.88 -24.31 -31.51
C LYS A 5 -8.52 -23.02 -32.27
N THR A 6 -9.35 -21.97 -32.18
CA THR A 6 -9.04 -20.67 -32.79
C THR A 6 -7.89 -19.94 -32.10
N SER A 7 -7.74 -20.08 -30.77
CA SER A 7 -6.57 -19.55 -30.05
C SER A 7 -5.26 -20.18 -30.54
N PHE A 8 -5.19 -21.52 -30.61
CA PHE A 8 -4.00 -22.24 -31.08
C PHE A 8 -3.64 -21.89 -32.53
N ALA A 9 -4.65 -21.75 -33.40
CA ALA A 9 -4.46 -21.34 -34.78
C ALA A 9 -3.88 -19.91 -34.92
N ARG A 10 -4.30 -18.97 -34.08
CA ARG A 10 -3.74 -17.60 -34.03
C ARG A 10 -2.28 -17.61 -33.57
N THR A 11 -1.95 -18.38 -32.53
CA THR A 11 -0.57 -18.55 -32.05
C THR A 11 0.34 -19.10 -33.15
N ARG A 12 -0.13 -20.10 -33.90
CA ARG A 12 0.61 -20.66 -35.05
C ARG A 12 0.84 -19.63 -36.16
N GLN A 13 -0.18 -18.83 -36.51
CA GLN A 13 -0.04 -17.80 -37.54
C GLN A 13 0.97 -16.71 -37.14
N ARG A 14 0.96 -16.25 -35.89
CA ARG A 14 1.97 -15.30 -35.37
C ARG A 14 3.40 -15.82 -35.50
N LEU A 15 3.60 -17.11 -35.23
CA LEU A 15 4.89 -17.77 -35.41
C LEU A 15 5.31 -17.80 -36.88
N MET A 16 4.41 -18.13 -37.79
CA MET A 16 4.70 -18.16 -39.23
C MET A 16 5.12 -16.78 -39.75
N THR A 17 4.41 -15.73 -39.36
CA THR A 17 4.78 -14.34 -39.68
C THR A 17 6.18 -13.99 -39.17
N LYS A 18 6.48 -14.28 -37.90
CA LYS A 18 7.82 -14.02 -37.32
C LYS A 18 8.95 -14.77 -38.04
N THR A 19 8.67 -15.94 -38.60
CA THR A 19 9.63 -16.74 -39.37
C THR A 19 9.69 -16.39 -40.86
N GLY A 20 8.94 -15.38 -41.32
CA GLY A 20 8.87 -14.98 -42.74
C GLY A 20 8.08 -15.94 -43.63
N GLN A 21 7.36 -16.91 -43.05
CA GLN A 21 6.57 -17.92 -43.77
C GLN A 21 5.16 -17.44 -44.14
N SER A 22 4.78 -16.23 -43.71
CA SER A 22 3.54 -15.56 -44.11
C SER A 22 3.67 -14.05 -43.98
N GLU A 23 3.09 -13.32 -44.94
CA GLU A 23 3.01 -11.86 -44.91
C GLU A 23 2.04 -11.36 -43.82
N GLU A 24 2.28 -10.15 -43.34
CA GLU A 24 1.50 -9.46 -42.32
C GLU A 24 0.94 -8.16 -42.88
N THR A 25 -0.33 -7.88 -42.61
CA THR A 25 -0.93 -6.59 -42.96
C THR A 25 -0.42 -5.51 -42.00
N VAL A 26 0.30 -4.50 -42.48
CA VAL A 26 0.90 -3.43 -41.66
C VAL A 26 0.32 -2.07 -42.05
N ASP A 27 -0.20 -1.34 -41.05
CA ASP A 27 -0.65 0.05 -41.19
C ASP A 27 0.18 0.94 -40.25
N VAL A 28 1.12 1.68 -40.84
CA VAL A 28 2.09 2.50 -40.10
C VAL A 28 1.41 3.66 -39.37
N GLU A 29 0.39 4.26 -39.98
CA GLU A 29 -0.34 5.41 -39.43
C GLU A 29 -1.13 4.99 -38.19
N TYR A 30 -1.88 3.89 -38.30
CA TYR A 30 -2.60 3.31 -37.17
C TYR A 30 -1.67 2.97 -35.98
N HIS A 31 -0.50 2.39 -36.26
CA HIS A 31 0.46 2.07 -35.22
C HIS A 31 1.00 3.31 -34.51
N TYR A 32 1.30 4.36 -35.26
CA TYR A 32 1.78 5.63 -34.72
C TYR A 32 0.74 6.29 -33.80
N GLU A 33 -0.51 6.42 -34.26
CA GLU A 33 -1.58 7.04 -33.48
C GLU A 33 -1.95 6.22 -32.22
N LYS A 34 -1.94 4.88 -32.33
CA LYS A 34 -2.14 3.99 -31.19
C LYS A 34 -1.11 4.20 -30.08
N GLU A 35 0.18 4.20 -30.41
CA GLU A 35 1.26 4.39 -29.42
C GLU A 35 1.20 5.78 -28.78
N LYS A 36 0.92 6.80 -29.57
CA LYS A 36 0.74 8.18 -29.12
C LYS A 36 -0.39 8.30 -28.08
N VAL A 37 -1.55 7.67 -28.31
CA VAL A 37 -2.68 7.61 -27.37
C VAL A 37 -2.30 6.87 -26.08
N PHE A 38 -1.70 5.69 -26.17
CA PHE A 38 -1.37 4.87 -25.00
C PHE A 38 -0.27 5.46 -24.14
N SER A 39 0.72 6.14 -24.73
CA SER A 39 1.71 6.89 -23.95
C SER A 39 1.06 7.99 -23.11
N SER A 40 -0.02 8.59 -23.61
CA SER A 40 -0.80 9.61 -22.92
C SER A 40 -1.56 9.00 -21.74
N GLU A 41 -2.26 7.87 -21.96
CA GLU A 41 -2.97 7.12 -20.92
C GLU A 41 -2.07 6.83 -19.71
N GLU A 42 -0.85 6.34 -19.94
CA GLU A 42 0.08 6.00 -18.86
C GLU A 42 0.42 7.21 -17.98
N ARG A 43 0.59 8.39 -18.57
CA ARG A 43 0.82 9.64 -17.83
C ARG A 43 -0.40 10.01 -17.01
N MET A 44 -1.60 9.88 -17.56
CA MET A 44 -2.86 10.17 -16.84
C MET A 44 -3.06 9.24 -15.65
N VAL A 45 -2.79 7.93 -15.83
CA VAL A 45 -2.87 6.94 -14.75
C VAL A 45 -1.87 7.26 -13.64
N ARG A 46 -0.63 7.64 -13.96
CA ARG A 46 0.35 8.05 -12.95
C ARG A 46 -0.10 9.30 -12.20
N LEU A 47 -0.64 10.29 -12.90
CA LEU A 47 -1.17 11.51 -12.28
C LEU A 47 -2.31 11.18 -11.29
N GLN A 48 -3.28 10.36 -11.73
CA GLN A 48 -4.40 9.91 -10.88
C GLN A 48 -3.90 9.20 -9.62
N LYS A 49 -2.97 8.25 -9.76
CA LYS A 49 -2.37 7.50 -8.64
C LYS A 49 -1.65 8.43 -7.66
N ASN A 50 -0.85 9.36 -8.15
CA ASN A 50 -0.13 10.30 -7.29
C ASN A 50 -1.09 11.24 -6.55
N ALA A 51 -2.13 11.74 -7.20
CA ALA A 51 -3.15 12.54 -6.55
C ALA A 51 -3.89 11.77 -5.45
N LYS A 52 -4.21 10.48 -5.67
CA LYS A 52 -4.79 9.65 -4.62
C LYS A 52 -3.80 9.42 -3.47
N LYS A 53 -2.53 9.15 -3.79
CA LYS A 53 -1.49 9.00 -2.77
C LYS A 53 -1.34 10.24 -1.89
N MET A 54 -1.49 11.44 -2.42
CA MET A 54 -1.46 12.67 -1.60
C MET A 54 -2.60 12.70 -0.57
N ILE A 55 -3.83 12.33 -0.97
CA ILE A 55 -4.98 12.22 -0.07
C ILE A 55 -4.67 11.21 1.05
N ASP A 56 -4.17 10.03 0.69
CA ASP A 56 -3.84 8.96 1.64
C ASP A 56 -2.71 9.41 2.61
N LEU A 57 -1.70 10.16 2.14
CA LEU A 57 -0.64 10.70 3.00
C LEU A 57 -1.15 11.78 3.97
N TYR A 58 -2.09 12.64 3.56
CA TYR A 58 -2.73 13.56 4.49
C TYR A 58 -3.58 12.80 5.52
N LYS A 59 -4.12 11.63 5.15
CA LYS A 59 -4.79 10.72 6.08
C LYS A 59 -3.89 10.34 7.23
N ASP A 60 -2.75 9.75 6.89
CA ASP A 60 -1.75 9.25 7.84
C ASP A 60 -1.16 10.39 8.68
N LEU A 61 -0.87 11.54 8.06
CA LEU A 61 -0.36 12.71 8.78
C LEU A 61 -1.33 13.20 9.86
N SER A 62 -2.63 13.35 9.55
CA SER A 62 -3.62 13.78 10.55
C SER A 62 -3.74 12.79 11.70
N LYS A 63 -3.67 11.48 11.41
CA LYS A 63 -3.70 10.44 12.44
C LYS A 63 -2.52 10.60 13.40
N ALA A 64 -1.31 10.71 12.88
CA ALA A 64 -0.11 10.93 13.68
C ALA A 64 -0.16 12.25 14.46
N MET A 65 -0.70 13.32 13.87
CA MET A 65 -0.88 14.60 14.56
C MET A 65 -1.90 14.50 15.70
N SER A 66 -2.98 13.76 15.51
CA SER A 66 -4.00 13.51 16.54
C SER A 66 -3.40 12.75 17.73
N GLU A 67 -2.70 11.64 17.47
CA GLU A 67 -2.01 10.83 18.48
C GLU A 67 -0.99 11.68 19.25
N LEU A 68 -0.09 12.37 18.54
CA LEU A 68 0.90 13.26 19.14
C LEU A 68 0.24 14.35 20.00
N SER A 69 -0.84 14.97 19.52
CA SER A 69 -1.53 16.02 20.26
C SER A 69 -2.24 15.52 21.51
N SER A 70 -2.77 14.29 21.48
CA SER A 70 -3.41 13.67 22.62
C SER A 70 -2.38 13.34 23.69
N ASP A 71 -1.34 12.60 23.31
CA ASP A 71 -0.29 12.18 24.24
C ASP A 71 0.43 13.37 24.85
N ALA A 72 0.74 14.40 24.06
CA ALA A 72 1.37 15.61 24.55
C ALA A 72 0.49 16.39 25.54
N CYS A 73 -0.83 16.40 25.34
CA CYS A 73 -1.77 17.04 26.25
C CYS A 73 -1.88 16.27 27.57
N ASP A 74 -1.88 14.94 27.51
CA ASP A 74 -2.05 14.06 28.68
C ASP A 74 -0.83 14.07 29.62
N LEU A 75 0.31 14.62 29.17
CA LEU A 75 1.52 14.84 30.00
C LEU A 75 1.43 16.06 30.93
N TYR A 76 0.49 16.98 30.71
CA TYR A 76 0.33 18.19 31.50
C TYR A 76 -0.85 18.10 32.47
N GLU A 77 -0.68 18.61 33.68
CA GLU A 77 -1.78 18.84 34.61
C GLU A 77 -2.51 20.14 34.28
N GLU A 78 -3.80 20.28 34.64
CA GLU A 78 -4.57 21.51 34.37
C GLU A 78 -3.95 22.78 34.97
N SER A 79 -3.13 22.61 36.00
CA SER A 79 -2.39 23.69 36.67
C SER A 79 -1.16 24.17 35.89
N ASP A 80 -0.68 23.38 34.93
CA ASP A 80 0.54 23.67 34.19
C ASP A 80 0.34 24.79 33.16
N PRO A 81 1.31 25.72 33.01
CA PRO A 81 1.23 26.80 32.02
C PRO A 81 1.07 26.31 30.57
N LEU A 82 1.57 25.10 30.27
CA LEU A 82 1.55 24.51 28.92
C LEU A 82 0.33 23.61 28.66
N TYR A 83 -0.50 23.33 29.67
CA TYR A 83 -1.74 22.56 29.47
C TYR A 83 -2.67 23.24 28.47
N ARG A 84 -2.88 24.56 28.57
CA ARG A 84 -3.76 25.29 27.67
C ARG A 84 -3.27 25.28 26.21
N PRO A 85 -2.00 25.56 25.89
CA PRO A 85 -1.45 25.33 24.56
C PRO A 85 -1.61 23.88 24.07
N ALA A 86 -1.32 22.88 24.91
CA ALA A 86 -1.39 21.46 24.51
C ALA A 86 -2.84 21.02 24.23
N SER A 87 -3.78 21.41 25.08
CA SER A 87 -5.22 21.21 24.89
C SER A 87 -5.72 21.87 23.60
N ARG A 88 -5.23 23.08 23.28
CA ARG A 88 -5.58 23.74 22.02
C ARG A 88 -5.05 22.99 20.78
N ILE A 89 -3.84 22.43 20.84
CA ILE A 89 -3.31 21.59 19.74
C ILE A 89 -4.18 20.34 19.55
N LYS A 90 -4.66 19.72 20.64
CA LYS A 90 -5.57 18.57 20.61
C LYS A 90 -6.94 18.90 20.00
N GLU A 91 -7.51 20.07 20.30
CA GLU A 91 -8.72 20.54 19.61
C GLU A 91 -8.46 20.79 18.12
N MET A 92 -7.36 21.49 17.81
CA MET A 92 -6.98 21.84 16.45
C MET A 92 -6.74 20.61 15.57
N SER A 93 -6.20 19.51 16.10
CA SER A 93 -6.01 18.27 15.33
C SER A 93 -7.35 17.68 14.87
N SER A 94 -8.42 17.85 15.66
CA SER A 94 -9.80 17.49 15.27
C SER A 94 -10.34 18.39 14.16
N ASP A 95 -10.05 19.70 14.20
CA ASP A 95 -10.46 20.62 13.14
C ASP A 95 -9.67 20.40 11.84
N MET A 96 -8.37 20.09 11.94
CA MET A 96 -7.54 19.66 10.81
C MET A 96 -8.05 18.37 10.17
N GLU A 97 -8.52 17.42 10.98
CA GLU A 97 -9.16 16.19 10.50
C GLU A 97 -10.40 16.48 9.64
N LYS A 98 -11.29 17.38 10.11
CA LYS A 98 -12.47 17.81 9.35
C LYS A 98 -12.08 18.50 8.04
N ASN A 99 -11.12 19.42 8.09
CA ASN A 99 -10.60 20.11 6.92
C ASN A 99 -10.00 19.13 5.90
N ARG A 100 -9.32 18.07 6.36
CA ARG A 100 -8.82 16.99 5.49
C ARG A 100 -9.95 16.18 4.87
N GLN A 101 -10.99 15.83 5.62
CA GLN A 101 -12.16 15.12 5.08
C GLN A 101 -12.86 15.92 3.97
N VAL A 102 -13.03 17.23 4.18
CA VAL A 102 -13.57 18.15 3.15
C VAL A 102 -12.67 18.18 1.92
N TYR A 103 -11.35 18.24 2.09
CA TYR A 103 -10.40 18.16 0.96
C TYR A 103 -10.51 16.81 0.22
N GLU A 104 -10.58 15.69 0.94
CA GLU A 104 -10.72 14.35 0.35
C GLU A 104 -12.01 14.24 -0.48
N GLU A 105 -13.14 14.71 0.03
CA GLU A 105 -14.43 14.72 -0.67
C GLU A 105 -14.37 15.60 -1.94
N ASN A 106 -13.85 16.82 -1.79
CA ASN A 106 -13.71 17.77 -2.90
C ASN A 106 -12.80 17.22 -3.99
N MET A 107 -11.62 16.69 -3.63
CA MET A 107 -10.68 16.10 -4.59
C MET A 107 -11.21 14.81 -5.22
N THR A 108 -11.99 14.03 -4.47
CA THR A 108 -12.63 12.82 -5.00
C THR A 108 -13.62 13.18 -6.10
N THR A 109 -14.49 14.15 -5.83
CA THR A 109 -15.57 14.54 -6.73
C THR A 109 -15.08 15.38 -7.91
N SER A 110 -14.17 16.32 -7.68
CA SER A 110 -13.73 17.28 -8.71
C SER A 110 -12.53 16.81 -9.54
N PHE A 111 -11.80 15.79 -9.07
CA PHE A 111 -10.61 15.29 -9.75
C PHE A 111 -10.61 13.77 -9.93
N GLN A 112 -10.66 12.98 -8.85
CA GLN A 112 -10.45 11.52 -8.91
C GLN A 112 -11.50 10.80 -9.76
N GLN A 113 -12.78 11.05 -9.51
CA GLN A 113 -13.85 10.42 -10.27
C GLN A 113 -13.85 10.87 -11.75
N PRO A 114 -13.76 12.18 -12.07
CA PRO A 114 -13.64 12.65 -13.45
C PRO A 114 -12.46 12.04 -14.21
N ILE A 115 -11.24 12.06 -13.65
CA ILE A 115 -10.06 11.52 -14.34
C ILE A 115 -10.18 9.99 -14.54
N LEU A 116 -10.73 9.25 -13.57
CA LEU A 116 -10.97 7.81 -13.71
C LEU A 116 -12.00 7.52 -14.81
N ALA A 117 -13.09 8.28 -14.86
CA ALA A 117 -14.10 8.18 -15.90
C ALA A 117 -13.50 8.46 -17.28
N TYR A 118 -12.66 9.50 -17.40
CA TYR A 118 -11.96 9.81 -18.64
C TYR A 118 -10.98 8.72 -19.08
N ILE A 119 -10.13 8.22 -18.16
CA ILE A 119 -9.21 7.10 -18.40
C ILE A 119 -9.96 5.83 -18.83
N SER A 120 -11.21 5.64 -18.42
CA SER A 120 -12.00 4.47 -18.82
C SER A 120 -12.22 4.36 -20.34
N GLN A 121 -12.28 5.50 -21.05
CA GLN A 121 -12.37 5.54 -22.51
C GLN A 121 -11.10 4.95 -23.16
N TYR A 122 -9.93 5.27 -22.62
CA TYR A 122 -8.64 4.71 -23.08
C TYR A 122 -8.59 3.18 -22.86
N LYS A 123 -9.13 2.68 -21.75
CA LYS A 123 -9.24 1.23 -21.50
C LYS A 123 -10.16 0.54 -22.52
N GLU A 124 -11.23 1.20 -22.94
CA GLU A 124 -12.12 0.66 -23.98
C GLU A 124 -11.41 0.62 -25.34
N ILE A 125 -10.76 1.71 -25.74
CA ILE A 125 -9.95 1.76 -26.96
C ILE A 125 -8.87 0.68 -26.94
N ARG A 126 -8.19 0.46 -25.80
CA ARG A 126 -7.22 -0.62 -25.66
C ARG A 126 -7.82 -1.99 -26.00
N LYS A 127 -8.98 -2.33 -25.45
CA LYS A 127 -9.70 -3.57 -25.79
C LYS A 127 -10.07 -3.64 -27.28
N ARG A 128 -10.54 -2.54 -27.87
CA ARG A 128 -10.83 -2.47 -29.32
C ARG A 128 -9.57 -2.72 -30.17
N THR A 129 -8.42 -2.16 -29.80
CA THR A 129 -7.15 -2.43 -30.51
C THR A 129 -6.67 -3.87 -30.39
N GLU A 130 -6.90 -4.53 -29.25
CA GLU A 130 -6.60 -5.95 -29.04
C GLU A 130 -7.50 -6.86 -29.89
N GLU A 131 -8.78 -6.52 -29.97
CA GLU A 131 -9.74 -7.21 -30.84
C GLU A 131 -9.41 -6.99 -32.33
N CYS A 132 -9.10 -5.75 -32.73
CA CYS A 132 -8.64 -5.43 -34.09
C CYS A 132 -7.40 -6.24 -34.48
N THR A 133 -6.42 -6.34 -33.57
CA THR A 133 -5.23 -7.19 -33.76
C THR A 133 -5.61 -8.65 -33.96
N THR A 134 -6.59 -9.16 -33.19
CA THR A 134 -7.11 -10.52 -33.32
C THR A 134 -7.76 -10.76 -34.68
N ARG A 135 -8.66 -9.87 -35.12
CA ARG A 135 -9.35 -9.96 -36.41
C ARG A 135 -8.38 -9.93 -37.58
N ARG A 136 -7.36 -9.06 -37.53
CA ARG A 136 -6.29 -9.01 -38.52
C ARG A 136 -5.55 -10.34 -38.66
N ILE A 137 -5.18 -10.98 -37.54
CA ILE A 137 -4.50 -12.28 -37.55
C ILE A 137 -5.39 -13.37 -38.16
N ASP A 138 -6.69 -13.37 -37.85
CA ASP A 138 -7.64 -14.34 -38.43
C ASP A 138 -7.83 -14.12 -39.93
N MET A 139 -7.92 -12.86 -40.38
CA MET A 139 -7.96 -12.48 -41.79
C MET A 139 -6.70 -12.94 -42.53
N ASP A 140 -5.51 -12.61 -42.03
CA ASP A 140 -4.22 -13.00 -42.64
C ASP A 140 -4.06 -14.52 -42.70
N ARG A 141 -4.53 -15.25 -41.67
CA ARG A 141 -4.55 -16.71 -41.67
C ARG A 141 -5.40 -17.26 -42.82
N TYR A 142 -6.65 -16.81 -42.95
CA TYR A 142 -7.53 -17.30 -44.01
C TYR A 142 -7.06 -16.89 -45.40
N LYS A 143 -6.44 -15.70 -45.55
CA LYS A 143 -5.78 -15.28 -46.80
C LYS A 143 -4.67 -16.26 -47.20
N ASN A 144 -3.82 -16.66 -46.26
CA ASN A 144 -2.76 -17.64 -46.49
C ASN A 144 -3.32 -19.03 -46.83
N ASP A 145 -4.36 -19.48 -46.11
CA ASP A 145 -5.02 -20.76 -46.37
C ASP A 145 -5.63 -20.81 -47.79
N ILE A 146 -6.25 -19.71 -48.26
CA ILE A 146 -6.75 -19.58 -49.64
C ILE A 146 -5.60 -19.69 -50.65
N GLY A 147 -4.48 -19.00 -50.41
CA GLY A 147 -3.29 -19.09 -51.27
C GLY A 147 -2.83 -20.55 -51.45
N LYS A 148 -2.67 -21.27 -50.34
CA LYS A 148 -2.27 -22.69 -50.34
C LYS A 148 -3.28 -23.61 -51.03
N LEU A 149 -4.58 -23.34 -50.87
CA LEU A 149 -5.64 -24.12 -51.52
C LEU A 149 -5.67 -23.87 -53.04
N ARG A 150 -5.40 -22.65 -53.49
CA ARG A 150 -5.32 -22.28 -54.91
C ARG A 150 -4.08 -22.87 -55.59
N GLU A 151 -2.94 -22.90 -54.91
CA GLU A 151 -1.71 -23.52 -55.40
C GLU A 151 -1.85 -25.04 -55.61
N LYS A 152 -2.63 -25.73 -54.76
CA LYS A 152 -2.84 -27.19 -54.79
C LYS A 152 -4.08 -27.61 -55.61
N SER A 153 -4.31 -26.97 -56.75
CA SER A 153 -5.55 -27.03 -57.56
C SER A 153 -5.96 -28.40 -58.13
N SER A 154 -5.12 -29.44 -57.97
CA SER A 154 -5.29 -30.78 -58.57
C SER A 154 -6.31 -31.68 -57.86
N SER A 155 -6.75 -31.36 -56.64
CA SER A 155 -7.65 -32.22 -55.84
C SER A 155 -9.07 -31.68 -55.75
N HIS A 156 -10.06 -32.49 -56.13
CA HIS A 156 -11.50 -32.18 -56.00
C HIS A 156 -11.91 -31.84 -54.55
N VAL A 157 -11.28 -32.50 -53.56
CA VAL A 157 -11.54 -32.24 -52.12
C VAL A 157 -11.04 -30.85 -51.69
N LEU A 158 -9.95 -30.36 -52.28
CA LEU A 158 -9.43 -29.02 -51.99
C LEU A 158 -10.30 -27.92 -52.61
N LYS A 159 -10.87 -28.16 -53.79
CA LYS A 159 -11.87 -27.27 -54.40
C LYS A 159 -13.13 -27.13 -53.55
N GLN A 160 -13.59 -28.22 -52.91
CA GLN A 160 -14.76 -28.17 -52.02
C GLN A 160 -14.51 -27.37 -50.72
N LYS A 161 -13.25 -27.26 -50.27
CA LYS A 161 -12.86 -26.46 -49.09
C LYS A 161 -12.56 -24.99 -49.40
N LEU A 162 -12.36 -24.64 -50.67
CA LEU A 162 -11.97 -23.30 -51.09
C LEU A 162 -13.08 -22.27 -50.81
N ALA A 163 -14.28 -22.49 -51.36
CA ALA A 163 -15.39 -21.54 -51.20
C ALA A 163 -15.75 -21.26 -49.73
N PRO A 164 -15.85 -22.26 -48.83
CA PRO A 164 -16.09 -21.99 -47.40
C PRO A 164 -14.94 -21.27 -46.68
N THR A 165 -13.71 -21.35 -47.18
CA THR A 165 -12.55 -20.64 -46.62
C THR A 165 -12.53 -19.19 -47.13
N GLU A 166 -12.93 -18.97 -48.38
CA GLU A 166 -13.10 -17.66 -49.01
C GLU A 166 -14.18 -16.83 -48.32
N GLU A 167 -15.32 -17.45 -47.98
CA GLU A 167 -16.39 -16.83 -47.20
C GLU A 167 -15.92 -16.40 -45.80
N LYS A 168 -15.15 -17.26 -45.11
CA LYS A 168 -14.56 -16.92 -43.80
C LYS A 168 -13.55 -15.78 -43.88
N TYR A 169 -12.72 -15.76 -44.94
CA TYR A 169 -11.81 -14.65 -45.18
C TYR A 169 -12.57 -13.35 -45.37
N GLN A 170 -13.62 -13.34 -46.19
CA GLN A 170 -14.42 -12.15 -46.45
C GLN A 170 -15.08 -11.63 -45.16
N PHE A 171 -15.66 -12.52 -44.35
CA PHE A 171 -16.23 -12.14 -43.05
C PHE A 171 -15.18 -11.56 -42.08
N CYS A 172 -14.01 -12.18 -41.98
CA CYS A 172 -12.91 -11.66 -41.16
C CYS A 172 -12.37 -10.32 -41.68
N LYS A 173 -12.31 -10.16 -42.99
CA LYS A 173 -11.87 -8.92 -43.65
C LYS A 173 -12.82 -7.77 -43.34
N GLU A 174 -14.12 -7.93 -43.59
CA GLU A 174 -15.13 -6.92 -43.30
C GLU A 174 -15.14 -6.54 -41.81
N GLY A 175 -15.06 -7.54 -40.92
CA GLY A 175 -15.01 -7.31 -39.48
C GLY A 175 -13.71 -6.61 -39.01
N TYR A 176 -12.58 -6.85 -39.67
CA TYR A 176 -11.33 -6.13 -39.42
C TYR A 176 -11.42 -4.69 -39.94
N GLU A 177 -11.82 -4.50 -41.20
CA GLU A 177 -11.90 -3.19 -41.86
C GLU A 177 -12.86 -2.25 -41.12
N SER A 178 -14.05 -2.73 -40.70
CA SER A 178 -14.99 -1.93 -39.91
C SER A 178 -14.36 -1.40 -38.62
N LEU A 179 -13.78 -2.30 -37.81
CA LEU A 179 -13.20 -1.91 -36.51
C LEU A 179 -11.92 -1.09 -36.67
N HIS A 180 -11.13 -1.36 -37.72
CA HIS A 180 -9.93 -0.60 -38.04
C HIS A 180 -10.28 0.84 -38.41
N MET A 181 -11.32 1.04 -39.22
CA MET A 181 -11.82 2.37 -39.58
C MET A 181 -12.34 3.14 -38.36
N GLU A 182 -13.12 2.49 -37.48
CA GLU A 182 -13.55 3.08 -36.21
C GLU A 182 -12.35 3.55 -35.37
N LEU A 183 -11.30 2.73 -35.27
CA LEU A 183 -10.10 3.08 -34.50
C LEU A 183 -9.29 4.22 -35.13
N LEU A 184 -9.22 4.29 -36.46
CA LEU A 184 -8.57 5.39 -37.17
C LEU A 184 -9.29 6.73 -36.93
N GLU A 185 -10.59 6.71 -36.67
CA GLU A 185 -11.37 7.91 -36.29
C GLU A 185 -11.24 8.22 -34.80
N ASP A 186 -11.39 7.21 -33.93
CA ASP A 186 -11.46 7.38 -32.48
C ASP A 186 -10.11 7.76 -31.85
N LEU A 187 -8.99 7.17 -32.32
CA LEU A 187 -7.67 7.37 -31.70
C LEU A 187 -7.22 8.85 -31.75
N PRO A 188 -7.21 9.54 -32.91
CA PRO A 188 -6.85 10.95 -32.97
C PRO A 188 -7.81 11.84 -32.17
N ARG A 189 -9.11 11.56 -32.26
CA ARG A 189 -10.15 12.32 -31.55
C ARG A 189 -9.95 12.27 -30.03
N LEU A 190 -9.73 11.07 -29.48
CA LEU A 190 -9.46 10.88 -28.05
C LEU A 190 -8.15 11.55 -27.63
N TYR A 191 -7.12 11.50 -28.49
CA TYR A 191 -5.87 12.19 -28.23
C TYR A 191 -6.09 13.69 -28.12
N GLU A 192 -6.73 14.32 -29.11
CA GLU A 192 -6.91 15.79 -29.18
C GLU A 192 -7.78 16.34 -28.06
N ASP A 193 -8.85 15.62 -27.68
CA ASP A 193 -9.78 16.02 -26.63
C ASP A 193 -9.11 16.21 -25.26
N ARG A 194 -7.98 15.52 -25.00
CA ARG A 194 -7.29 15.55 -23.69
C ARG A 194 -7.01 16.95 -23.19
N ASN A 195 -6.66 17.89 -24.07
CA ASN A 195 -6.24 19.22 -23.66
C ASN A 195 -7.42 20.03 -23.09
N ALA A 196 -8.59 19.90 -23.74
CA ALA A 196 -9.81 20.52 -23.25
C ALA A 196 -10.17 19.94 -21.88
N TYR A 197 -10.21 18.60 -21.77
CA TYR A 197 -10.58 17.93 -20.54
C TYR A 197 -9.64 18.25 -19.36
N PHE A 198 -8.33 18.26 -19.60
CA PHE A 198 -7.34 18.52 -18.56
C PHE A 198 -7.34 19.97 -18.05
N THR A 199 -7.90 20.91 -18.81
CA THR A 199 -8.03 22.30 -18.35
C THR A 199 -8.85 22.37 -17.07
N TYR A 200 -9.98 21.64 -17.01
CA TYR A 200 -10.86 21.63 -15.84
C TYR A 200 -10.26 20.80 -14.69
N LEU A 201 -9.64 19.66 -15.00
CA LEU A 201 -9.00 18.80 -13.99
C LEU A 201 -7.85 19.51 -13.27
N LEU A 202 -6.98 20.20 -14.02
CA LEU A 202 -5.86 20.92 -13.44
C LEU A 202 -6.35 22.08 -12.56
N ALA A 203 -7.39 22.80 -13.02
CA ALA A 203 -8.01 23.85 -12.22
C ALA A 203 -8.60 23.30 -10.92
N ALA A 204 -9.28 22.15 -10.96
CA ALA A 204 -9.81 21.49 -9.77
C ALA A 204 -8.70 21.10 -8.78
N LEU A 205 -7.62 20.49 -9.27
CA LEU A 205 -6.46 20.10 -8.46
C LEU A 205 -5.83 21.31 -7.76
N VAL A 206 -5.54 22.38 -8.49
CA VAL A 206 -4.92 23.59 -7.94
C VAL A 206 -5.84 24.26 -6.92
N LYS A 207 -7.13 24.43 -7.24
CA LYS A 207 -8.09 25.08 -6.34
C LYS A 207 -8.30 24.28 -5.07
N GLY A 208 -8.53 22.96 -5.18
CA GLY A 208 -8.72 22.08 -4.03
C GLY A 208 -7.50 22.09 -3.11
N GLN A 209 -6.29 22.05 -3.68
CA GLN A 209 -5.05 22.11 -2.92
C GLN A 209 -4.86 23.45 -2.19
N ASN A 210 -5.12 24.57 -2.88
CA ASN A 210 -5.00 25.91 -2.29
C ASN A 210 -5.97 26.08 -1.12
N GLN A 211 -7.23 25.71 -1.31
CA GLN A 211 -8.26 25.78 -0.27
C GLN A 211 -7.87 24.95 0.96
N PHE A 212 -7.33 23.74 0.77
CA PHE A 212 -6.87 22.93 1.88
C PHE A 212 -5.75 23.60 2.66
N TYR A 213 -4.72 24.11 1.99
CA TYR A 213 -3.61 24.78 2.68
C TYR A 213 -4.02 26.08 3.37
N GLU A 214 -4.93 26.87 2.79
CA GLU A 214 -5.50 28.05 3.45
C GLU A 214 -6.25 27.66 4.73
N SER A 215 -7.09 26.61 4.69
CA SER A 215 -7.77 26.12 5.90
C SER A 215 -6.78 25.64 6.96
N MET A 216 -5.75 24.87 6.59
CA MET A 216 -4.71 24.43 7.52
C MET A 216 -3.97 25.62 8.15
N ALA A 217 -3.61 26.63 7.36
CA ALA A 217 -2.90 27.82 7.84
C ALA A 217 -3.76 28.62 8.84
N ASN A 218 -5.07 28.71 8.60
CA ASN A 218 -6.00 29.39 9.50
C ASN A 218 -6.04 28.71 10.88
N GLU A 219 -6.02 27.38 10.93
CA GLU A 219 -5.99 26.64 12.21
C GLU A 219 -4.72 26.95 13.03
N TRP A 220 -3.56 27.02 12.36
CA TRP A 220 -2.28 27.26 13.01
C TRP A 220 -2.00 28.72 13.39
N HIS A 221 -2.77 29.67 12.87
CA HIS A 221 -2.45 31.10 12.92
C HIS A 221 -2.13 31.62 14.33
N ASN A 222 -2.90 31.21 15.34
CA ASN A 222 -2.76 31.71 16.71
C ASN A 222 -1.81 30.88 17.59
N MET A 223 -1.37 29.70 17.13
CA MET A 223 -0.58 28.77 17.95
C MET A 223 0.78 29.33 18.39
N PRO A 224 1.58 29.99 17.53
CA PRO A 224 2.88 30.53 17.93
C PRO A 224 2.79 31.56 19.07
N GLN A 225 1.72 32.36 19.10
CA GLN A 225 1.53 33.37 20.15
C GLN A 225 1.29 32.73 21.52
N MET A 226 0.66 31.55 21.58
CA MET A 226 0.39 30.85 22.84
C MET A 226 1.65 30.35 23.55
N VAL A 227 2.74 30.15 22.80
CA VAL A 227 4.02 29.64 23.31
C VAL A 227 5.16 30.66 23.19
N ALA A 228 4.86 31.91 22.82
CA ALA A 228 5.87 32.94 22.56
C ALA A 228 6.77 33.27 23.77
N GLY A 229 6.30 32.99 25.00
CA GLY A 229 7.08 33.17 26.23
C GLY A 229 8.00 31.99 26.59
N ILE A 230 8.00 30.91 25.80
CA ILE A 230 8.71 29.67 26.11
C ILE A 230 10.03 29.62 25.33
N ASN A 231 11.13 29.31 26.02
CA ASN A 231 12.40 29.00 25.39
C ASN A 231 12.41 27.53 24.95
N ASP A 232 12.06 27.29 23.69
CA ASP A 232 12.01 25.96 23.06
C ASP A 232 13.37 25.27 22.94
N GLN A 233 14.47 25.98 23.19
CA GLN A 233 15.84 25.43 23.21
C GLN A 233 16.34 25.10 24.62
N ALA A 234 15.62 25.47 25.69
CA ALA A 234 16.08 25.27 27.07
C ALA A 234 16.26 23.79 27.45
N GLY A 235 15.51 22.89 26.79
CA GLY A 235 15.58 21.45 27.04
C GLY A 235 16.97 20.83 26.80
N LYS A 236 17.78 21.42 25.92
CA LYS A 236 19.13 20.90 25.60
C LYS A 236 20.08 20.90 26.81
N ASP A 237 19.87 21.83 27.73
CA ASP A 237 20.70 22.03 28.93
C ASP A 237 19.99 21.50 30.19
N HIS A 238 18.86 20.79 30.05
CA HIS A 238 18.10 20.28 31.19
C HIS A 238 18.94 19.24 31.95
N PRO A 239 19.13 19.39 33.28
CA PRO A 239 19.94 18.47 34.04
C PRO A 239 19.29 17.09 34.13
N GLN A 240 20.12 16.05 34.28
CA GLN A 240 19.64 14.74 34.68
C GLN A 240 19.07 14.84 36.12
N VAL A 241 17.79 14.49 36.28
CA VAL A 241 17.08 14.61 37.57
C VAL A 241 17.07 13.29 38.37
N ILE A 242 17.67 12.24 37.82
CA ILE A 242 17.81 10.94 38.49
C ILE A 242 19.25 10.65 38.84
N THR A 243 19.44 9.75 39.82
CA THR A 243 20.75 9.26 40.23
C THR A 243 21.50 8.71 39.01
N SER A 244 22.71 9.23 38.78
CA SER A 244 23.56 8.77 37.67
C SER A 244 23.77 7.26 37.72
N VAL A 245 23.94 6.62 36.57
CA VAL A 245 24.16 5.17 36.49
C VAL A 245 25.35 4.73 37.36
N GLY A 246 26.42 5.54 37.41
CA GLY A 246 27.62 5.22 38.21
C GLY A 246 27.40 5.27 39.72
N THR A 247 26.41 6.03 40.20
CA THR A 247 26.10 6.17 41.64
C THR A 247 24.84 5.43 42.06
N SER A 248 24.07 4.89 41.10
CA SER A 248 22.86 4.12 41.38
C SER A 248 23.17 2.75 41.99
N SER A 249 22.46 2.37 43.05
CA SER A 249 22.55 1.03 43.65
C SER A 249 22.14 -0.08 42.67
N ALA A 250 21.35 0.24 41.65
CA ALA A 250 21.00 -0.69 40.57
C ALA A 250 22.22 -1.16 39.75
N SER A 251 23.34 -0.43 39.83
CA SER A 251 24.61 -0.83 39.21
C SER A 251 25.44 -1.80 40.06
N ILE A 252 25.04 -2.03 41.31
CA ILE A 252 25.71 -2.94 42.24
C ILE A 252 25.01 -4.31 42.17
N ASN A 253 25.76 -5.35 41.78
CA ASN A 253 25.25 -6.71 41.88
C ASN A 253 25.34 -7.20 43.33
N ILE A 254 24.26 -7.04 44.10
CA ILE A 254 24.19 -7.45 45.51
C ILE A 254 24.50 -8.94 45.71
N ARG A 255 24.26 -9.81 44.71
CA ARG A 255 24.55 -11.25 44.80
C ARG A 255 26.04 -11.60 44.78
N ASN A 256 26.90 -10.62 44.47
CA ASN A 256 28.35 -10.78 44.57
C ASN A 256 28.87 -10.62 46.01
N ASP A 257 28.02 -10.17 46.96
CA ASP A 257 28.43 -9.98 48.36
C ASP A 257 28.77 -11.32 49.04
N PRO A 258 29.86 -11.39 49.81
CA PRO A 258 30.27 -12.60 50.55
C PRO A 258 29.18 -13.21 51.45
N ALA A 259 28.25 -12.41 51.98
CA ALA A 259 27.13 -12.87 52.80
C ALA A 259 26.24 -13.88 52.06
N PHE A 260 26.11 -13.77 50.73
CA PHE A 260 25.36 -14.73 49.91
C PHE A 260 26.13 -16.04 49.64
N LYS A 261 27.45 -16.07 49.84
CA LYS A 261 28.28 -17.29 49.69
C LYS A 261 28.32 -18.14 50.97
N ALA A 262 28.07 -17.54 52.13
CA ALA A 262 28.18 -18.21 53.44
C ALA A 262 27.00 -19.16 53.77
N ASN A 263 25.84 -19.00 53.12
CA ASN A 263 24.60 -19.76 53.39
C ASN A 263 24.12 -20.65 52.21
N ALA A 264 25.04 -21.06 51.32
CA ALA A 264 24.73 -21.73 50.05
C ALA A 264 24.05 -23.13 50.14
N SER A 265 23.71 -23.61 51.34
CA SER A 265 23.18 -24.97 51.55
C SER A 265 21.65 -25.09 51.52
N ILE A 266 20.90 -23.99 51.46
CA ILE A 266 19.43 -24.05 51.33
C ILE A 266 19.08 -24.14 49.84
N LYS A 267 18.70 -25.34 49.38
CA LYS A 267 18.10 -25.55 48.05
C LYS A 267 16.72 -24.90 48.03
N THR A 268 16.65 -23.64 47.59
CA THR A 268 15.38 -22.98 47.30
C THR A 268 14.76 -23.62 46.07
N LYS A 269 13.54 -24.15 46.19
CA LYS A 269 12.76 -24.63 45.04
C LYS A 269 12.48 -23.42 44.15
N GLN A 270 13.04 -23.38 42.94
CA GLN A 270 12.73 -22.31 41.99
C GLN A 270 11.27 -22.44 41.58
N THR A 271 10.41 -21.58 42.12
CA THR A 271 9.09 -21.33 41.56
C THR A 271 9.25 -20.36 40.39
N SER A 272 8.66 -20.71 39.25
CA SER A 272 8.78 -19.98 37.98
C SER A 272 8.09 -18.60 37.96
N GLU A 273 7.42 -18.21 39.04
CA GLU A 273 6.56 -17.02 39.09
C GLU A 273 7.33 -15.69 39.13
N PHE A 274 8.65 -15.68 39.39
CA PHE A 274 9.43 -14.43 39.53
C PHE A 274 10.83 -14.49 38.90
N GLN A 275 10.98 -15.09 37.72
CA GLN A 275 12.24 -15.00 36.96
C GLN A 275 12.38 -13.61 36.33
N THR A 276 13.41 -12.85 36.74
CA THR A 276 13.79 -11.58 36.10
C THR A 276 15.03 -11.79 35.22
N THR A 277 15.00 -11.25 34.00
CA THR A 277 16.09 -11.35 33.01
C THR A 277 17.12 -10.21 33.11
N ALA A 278 16.90 -9.23 34.00
CA ALA A 278 17.71 -8.01 34.09
C ALA A 278 18.98 -8.17 34.95
N GLY A 279 20.09 -7.62 34.47
CA GLY A 279 21.38 -7.55 35.16
C GLY A 279 21.64 -6.19 35.82
N PRO A 280 22.86 -5.94 36.35
CA PRO A 280 23.22 -4.62 36.89
C PRO A 280 23.18 -3.53 35.81
N LEU A 281 22.58 -2.38 36.14
CA LEU A 281 22.25 -1.29 35.22
C LEU A 281 23.47 -0.80 34.39
N ALA A 282 24.66 -0.78 34.99
CA ALA A 282 25.91 -0.37 34.34
C ALA A 282 26.34 -1.24 33.14
N LYS A 283 25.80 -2.47 33.00
CA LYS A 283 26.10 -3.34 31.85
C LYS A 283 25.21 -3.06 30.64
N ASP A 284 23.99 -2.59 30.89
CA ASP A 284 22.95 -2.43 29.87
C ASP A 284 22.96 -1.02 29.25
N LEU A 285 23.37 0.00 30.01
CA LEU A 285 23.54 1.37 29.53
C LEU A 285 25.03 1.76 29.44
N LYS A 286 25.70 1.37 28.35
CA LYS A 286 26.99 2.01 27.99
C LYS A 286 26.68 3.43 27.51
N SER A 287 27.13 4.44 28.27
CA SER A 287 27.09 5.89 27.99
C SER A 287 26.36 6.29 26.70
N ASN A 288 25.03 6.48 26.80
CA ASN A 288 24.28 7.12 25.72
C ASN A 288 24.80 8.57 25.58
N THR A 289 25.62 8.82 24.57
CA THR A 289 25.85 10.19 24.11
C THR A 289 24.59 10.68 23.39
N PRO A 290 24.19 11.97 23.54
CA PRO A 290 22.93 12.49 23.02
C PRO A 290 22.72 12.42 21.50
N ASN A 291 23.69 11.93 20.71
CA ASN A 291 23.63 11.83 19.26
C ASN A 291 23.20 10.46 18.70
N ASP A 292 22.99 9.42 19.52
CA ASP A 292 22.48 8.12 19.05
C ASP A 292 20.95 8.07 19.10
N THR A 293 20.28 8.69 18.12
CA THR A 293 18.80 8.63 17.96
C THR A 293 18.29 7.28 17.44
N SER A 294 19.19 6.35 17.09
CA SER A 294 18.84 5.03 16.54
C SER A 294 18.44 3.98 17.59
N ASN A 295 18.47 4.33 18.88
CA ASN A 295 18.34 3.36 19.99
C ASN A 295 17.21 3.66 21.01
N LEU A 296 16.22 4.49 20.68
CA LEU A 296 14.95 4.43 21.40
C LEU A 296 14.25 3.13 20.99
N GLY A 297 14.52 2.06 21.74
CA GLY A 297 13.88 0.76 21.54
C GLY A 297 12.37 0.88 21.69
N THR A 298 11.65 0.26 20.76
CA THR A 298 10.20 0.02 20.83
C THR A 298 9.87 -0.65 22.17
N VAL A 299 8.80 -0.22 22.83
CA VAL A 299 8.34 -0.80 24.10
C VAL A 299 8.00 -2.29 23.88
N VAL A 300 8.84 -3.20 24.41
CA VAL A 300 8.70 -4.66 24.24
C VAL A 300 7.83 -5.31 25.34
N GLN A 301 7.35 -4.55 26.34
CA GLN A 301 6.57 -5.12 27.45
C GLN A 301 5.15 -4.55 27.53
N PRO A 302 4.10 -5.41 27.55
CA PRO A 302 2.73 -4.96 27.72
C PRO A 302 2.38 -4.67 29.19
N ASN A 303 1.36 -3.82 29.36
CA ASN A 303 0.79 -3.39 30.62
C ASN A 303 0.21 -4.59 31.42
N PRO A 304 0.53 -4.77 32.73
CA PRO A 304 -0.02 -5.83 33.58
C PRO A 304 -1.55 -5.88 33.69
N ALA A 305 -2.26 -4.84 33.25
CA ALA A 305 -3.72 -4.72 33.33
C ALA A 305 -4.52 -5.76 32.52
N PHE A 306 -3.90 -6.57 31.65
CA PHE A 306 -4.59 -7.52 30.76
C PHE A 306 -4.27 -9.00 31.01
N GLN A 307 -3.66 -9.34 32.14
CA GLN A 307 -3.44 -10.75 32.51
C GLN A 307 -4.73 -11.39 33.04
N HIS A 308 -5.54 -12.00 32.16
CA HIS A 308 -6.56 -12.95 32.59
C HIS A 308 -5.97 -14.34 32.84
N THR A 309 -6.10 -14.81 34.08
CA THR A 309 -5.81 -16.17 34.50
C THR A 309 -6.74 -17.17 33.82
N GLY A 310 -6.17 -18.01 32.93
CA GLY A 310 -6.50 -19.42 32.73
C GLY A 310 -7.95 -19.81 32.37
N LYS A 311 -8.14 -20.20 31.10
CA LYS A 311 -8.82 -21.46 30.71
C LYS A 311 -8.38 -21.84 29.29
N GLN A 312 -7.67 -22.96 29.15
CA GLN A 312 -7.34 -23.55 27.85
C GLN A 312 -8.63 -24.03 27.16
N GLY A 313 -9.10 -23.25 26.18
CA GLY A 313 -10.10 -23.70 25.22
C GLY A 313 -9.43 -24.56 24.15
N SER A 314 -9.99 -25.74 23.90
CA SER A 314 -9.50 -26.82 23.04
C SER A 314 -9.62 -26.53 21.53
N GLY A 315 -9.16 -25.36 21.07
CA GLY A 315 -9.30 -24.91 19.67
C GLY A 315 -8.07 -24.23 19.07
N ALA A 316 -6.90 -24.38 19.69
CA ALA A 316 -5.68 -23.69 19.28
C ALA A 316 -5.19 -24.18 17.89
N GLN A 317 -5.07 -23.26 16.93
CA GLN A 317 -4.62 -23.53 15.56
C GLN A 317 -3.31 -22.78 15.29
N LEU A 318 -2.33 -23.44 14.66
CA LEU A 318 -0.99 -22.87 14.50
C LEU A 318 -0.86 -22.13 13.17
N ALA A 319 -0.63 -20.82 13.22
CA ALA A 319 -0.40 -19.99 12.05
C ALA A 319 1.09 -19.68 11.86
N THR A 320 1.51 -19.44 10.61
CA THR A 320 2.86 -19.00 10.25
C THR A 320 2.81 -17.55 9.78
N ALA A 321 3.63 -16.67 10.36
CA ALA A 321 3.74 -15.28 9.94
C ALA A 321 4.33 -15.18 8.52
N LEU A 322 3.65 -14.45 7.64
CA LEU A 322 4.09 -14.22 6.26
C LEU A 322 4.96 -12.95 6.14
N TYR A 323 4.78 -12.00 7.04
CA TYR A 323 5.45 -10.71 7.06
C TYR A 323 5.85 -10.34 8.49
N ASP A 324 6.83 -9.45 8.61
CA ASP A 324 7.15 -8.82 9.88
C ASP A 324 5.98 -7.91 10.28
N PHE A 325 5.60 -8.00 11.55
CA PHE A 325 4.54 -7.19 12.13
C PHE A 325 5.03 -6.63 13.47
N ALA A 326 5.09 -5.30 13.55
CA ALA A 326 5.40 -4.58 14.78
C ALA A 326 4.08 -4.05 15.34
N GLY A 327 3.61 -4.66 16.42
CA GLY A 327 2.43 -4.22 17.14
C GLY A 327 2.63 -2.79 17.64
N MET A 328 1.62 -1.96 17.44
CA MET A 328 1.67 -0.53 17.75
C MET A 328 1.37 -0.26 19.23
N ASP A 329 0.63 -1.14 19.89
CA ASP A 329 0.28 -1.01 21.30
C ASP A 329 0.34 -2.36 22.05
N SER A 330 0.10 -2.30 23.37
CA SER A 330 0.19 -3.48 24.26
C SER A 330 -0.86 -4.56 24.00
N THR A 331 -1.85 -4.30 23.15
CA THR A 331 -2.87 -5.27 22.76
C THR A 331 -2.48 -6.06 21.52
N GLU A 332 -1.51 -5.59 20.72
CA GLU A 332 -1.06 -6.21 19.48
C GLU A 332 0.19 -7.08 19.67
N LEU A 333 0.23 -8.25 19.03
CA LEU A 333 1.36 -9.17 19.13
C LEU A 333 2.39 -8.87 18.04
N SER A 334 3.60 -8.47 18.43
CA SER A 334 4.71 -8.31 17.48
C SER A 334 5.34 -9.66 17.11
N PHE A 335 5.63 -9.87 15.82
CA PHE A 335 6.24 -11.10 15.30
C PHE A 335 6.99 -10.83 14.00
N LYS A 336 7.89 -11.75 13.62
CA LYS A 336 8.63 -11.71 12.36
C LYS A 336 8.11 -12.73 11.36
N ALA A 337 8.33 -12.47 10.08
CA ALA A 337 8.06 -13.43 9.01
C ALA A 337 8.75 -14.77 9.32
N GLY A 338 7.97 -15.85 9.28
CA GLY A 338 8.40 -17.20 9.62
C GLY A 338 8.09 -17.64 11.07
N ASP A 339 7.69 -16.73 11.96
CA ASP A 339 7.29 -17.10 13.32
C ASP A 339 6.03 -17.99 13.33
N ARG A 340 5.97 -18.95 14.26
CA ARG A 340 4.84 -19.86 14.44
C ARG A 340 3.99 -19.43 15.63
N ILE A 341 2.78 -18.95 15.34
CA ILE A 341 1.90 -18.26 16.28
C ILE A 341 0.70 -19.15 16.58
N ILE A 342 0.39 -19.37 17.86
CA ILE A 342 -0.76 -20.18 18.29
C ILE A 342 -2.00 -19.29 18.34
N ILE A 343 -2.96 -19.51 17.45
CA ILE A 343 -4.22 -18.75 17.41
C ILE A 343 -5.25 -19.40 18.34
N HIS A 344 -5.71 -18.63 19.34
CA HIS A 344 -6.70 -19.06 20.34
C HIS A 344 -8.13 -18.68 19.96
N LYS A 345 -8.33 -17.54 19.29
CA LYS A 345 -9.63 -17.08 18.83
C LYS A 345 -9.51 -16.39 17.46
N LYS A 346 -10.39 -16.74 16.53
CA LYS A 346 -10.55 -16.04 15.25
C LYS A 346 -11.76 -15.14 15.31
N ASP A 347 -11.57 -13.83 15.22
CA ASP A 347 -12.66 -12.86 15.25
C ASP A 347 -12.43 -11.77 14.20
N GLY A 348 -12.87 -12.04 12.97
CA GLY A 348 -12.75 -11.08 11.86
C GLY A 348 -11.30 -10.84 11.42
N GLU A 349 -10.92 -9.55 11.29
CA GLU A 349 -9.63 -9.14 10.74
C GLU A 349 -8.46 -9.25 11.76
N TRP A 350 -8.78 -9.44 13.04
CA TRP A 350 -7.79 -9.61 14.12
C TRP A 350 -8.04 -10.90 14.88
N MET A 351 -6.99 -11.69 15.07
CA MET A 351 -7.04 -12.97 15.77
C MET A 351 -6.25 -12.86 17.07
N GLU A 352 -6.73 -13.49 18.14
CA GLU A 352 -5.94 -13.59 19.37
C GLU A 352 -4.89 -14.69 19.18
N GLY A 353 -3.62 -14.28 19.09
CA GLY A 353 -2.48 -15.17 18.88
C GLY A 353 -1.52 -15.16 20.07
N GLU A 354 -0.74 -16.23 20.18
CA GLU A 354 0.31 -16.39 21.20
C GLU A 354 1.64 -16.77 20.55
N LEU A 355 2.70 -16.01 20.84
CA LEU A 355 4.06 -16.26 20.38
C LEU A 355 5.03 -16.03 21.54
N HIS A 356 5.89 -17.02 21.81
CA HIS A 356 6.85 -16.99 22.93
C HIS A 356 6.21 -16.71 24.31
N GLY A 357 4.96 -17.17 24.52
CA GLY A 357 4.20 -16.95 25.75
C GLY A 357 3.54 -15.58 25.87
N MET A 358 3.70 -14.71 24.86
CA MET A 358 3.01 -13.42 24.78
C MET A 358 1.73 -13.58 23.97
N ARG A 359 0.60 -13.10 24.51
CA ARG A 359 -0.69 -13.04 23.79
C ARG A 359 -0.98 -11.63 23.33
N GLY A 360 -1.54 -11.52 22.13
CA GLY A 360 -1.99 -10.24 21.59
C GLY A 360 -2.75 -10.45 20.28
N LEU A 361 -3.22 -9.35 19.72
CA LEU A 361 -3.93 -9.32 18.46
C LEU A 361 -2.97 -9.48 17.30
N VAL A 362 -3.32 -10.40 16.41
CA VAL A 362 -2.56 -10.79 15.22
C VAL A 362 -3.44 -10.51 14.01
N PRO A 363 -3.02 -9.63 13.10
CA PRO A 363 -3.83 -9.33 11.93
C PRO A 363 -3.90 -10.55 11.00
N ALA A 364 -5.12 -10.93 10.61
CA ALA A 364 -5.38 -12.19 9.92
C ALA A 364 -4.71 -12.27 8.53
N ASN A 365 -4.46 -11.12 7.91
CA ASN A 365 -3.76 -11.00 6.62
C ASN A 365 -2.23 -11.10 6.71
N TYR A 366 -1.65 -11.10 7.92
CA TYR A 366 -0.20 -11.23 8.13
C TYR A 366 0.23 -12.67 8.44
N VAL A 367 -0.72 -13.59 8.59
CA VAL A 367 -0.44 -14.96 9.01
C VAL A 367 -1.22 -15.98 8.17
N GLN A 368 -0.63 -17.15 7.96
CA GLN A 368 -1.23 -18.28 7.25
C GLN A 368 -1.49 -19.42 8.23
N LEU A 369 -2.76 -19.79 8.40
CA LEU A 369 -3.23 -20.86 9.29
C LEU A 369 -2.98 -22.28 8.77
#